data_AF-F4PZ50-F1
#
_entry.id   AF-F4PZ50-F1
#
_cell.length_a   1.000
_cell.length_b   1.000
_cell.length_c   1.000
_cell.angle_alpha   90.00
_cell.angle_beta   90.00
_cell.angle_gamma   90.00
#
_symmetry.space_group_name_H-M   'P 1'
#
loop_
_entity.id
_entity.type
_entity.pdbx_description
1 polymer ?
#
loop_
_entity_poly.entity_id
_entity_poly.type
_entity_poly.pdbx_seq_one_letter_code
_entity_poly.pdbx_strand_id
1 'polypeptide(L)'
;MLLMITTSTFETILRNKYLFSQVKYWIRRLEEEDHDKRTDLPRIYHYDHWSRVSDMLRNGHVGLLMDKLKRNINVSFSNDTVELICLKVKDLVNFKILSFIGENLVGCACRAGNPEIVKILLEQEYPTPLPTGACFQQAMSKGRYEVLTLLLARGLKYNKRYDTSRFGTFKFIESLDWLSKGDKDKDKSSMSMVGHRLRKEVTEKIALVQKFKEAFPHVDVGSEQSRTSSLDLYNQHCTNSDIRRDIQQRAMVHGTLDFLKLIHKKHPEWVWKDQYAYSSAMDSGRTDILDYVIDLIVSDGPHTFEETFESVAPSATTYGC
;
A
#
# COMPACT_ATOMS: atom_id res chain seq x y z
N MET A 1 31.36 -15.17 -26.97
CA MET A 1 31.49 -15.47 -28.41
C MET A 1 30.89 -14.32 -29.23
N LEU A 2 31.33 -13.08 -28.98
CA LEU A 2 30.80 -11.87 -29.63
C LEU A 2 31.91 -10.84 -29.88
N LEU A 3 33.16 -11.30 -29.98
CA LEU A 3 34.33 -10.47 -30.19
C LEU A 3 35.24 -11.19 -31.19
N MET A 4 34.88 -11.06 -32.47
CA MET A 4 35.78 -10.89 -33.61
C MET A 4 34.92 -10.54 -34.83
N ILE A 5 34.11 -9.48 -34.72
CA ILE A 5 33.64 -8.79 -35.92
C ILE A 5 34.85 -8.00 -36.39
N THR A 6 35.49 -8.47 -37.47
CA THR A 6 36.60 -7.76 -38.09
C THR A 6 36.14 -6.35 -38.44
N THR A 7 37.00 -5.34 -38.24
CA THR A 7 36.72 -3.92 -38.54
C THR A 7 36.14 -3.71 -39.94
N SER A 8 36.58 -4.53 -40.90
CA SER A 8 36.04 -4.62 -42.26
C SER A 8 34.53 -4.89 -42.33
N THR A 9 34.01 -5.80 -41.51
CA THR A 9 32.58 -6.15 -41.53
C THR A 9 31.74 -5.02 -40.96
N PHE A 10 32.22 -4.37 -39.90
CA PHE A 10 31.55 -3.22 -39.31
C PHE A 10 31.52 -2.02 -40.26
N GLU A 11 32.62 -1.73 -40.94
CA GLU A 11 32.65 -0.69 -41.98
C GLU A 11 31.70 -0.99 -43.14
N THR A 12 31.58 -2.26 -43.53
CA THR A 12 30.64 -2.68 -44.59
C THR A 12 29.19 -2.45 -44.18
N ILE A 13 28.85 -2.75 -42.93
CA ILE A 13 27.52 -2.48 -42.35
C ILE A 13 27.24 -0.97 -42.30
N LEU A 14 28.22 -0.16 -41.89
CA LEU A 14 28.07 1.31 -41.81
C LEU A 14 27.93 1.98 -43.19
N ARG A 15 28.56 1.43 -44.23
CA ARG A 15 28.44 1.97 -45.61
C ARG A 15 27.09 1.63 -46.25
N ASN A 16 26.42 0.56 -45.81
CA ASN A 16 25.12 0.20 -46.33
C ASN A 16 24.02 1.03 -45.63
N LYS A 17 23.41 1.97 -46.37
CA LYS A 17 22.38 2.88 -45.86
C LYS A 17 21.20 2.15 -45.21
N TYR A 18 20.75 1.02 -45.77
CA TYR A 18 19.62 0.27 -45.23
C TYR A 18 19.97 -0.38 -43.88
N LEU A 19 21.12 -1.07 -43.81
CA LEU A 19 21.56 -1.72 -42.58
C LEU A 19 21.87 -0.70 -41.48
N PHE A 20 22.48 0.44 -41.84
CA PHE A 20 22.72 1.52 -40.89
C PHE A 20 21.42 2.12 -40.33
N SER A 21 20.39 2.29 -41.17
CA SER A 21 19.06 2.71 -40.72
C SER A 21 18.41 1.69 -39.77
N GLN A 22 18.57 0.39 -40.03
CA GLN A 22 18.08 -0.66 -39.13
C GLN A 22 18.84 -0.66 -37.79
N VAL A 23 20.17 -0.53 -37.81
CA VAL A 23 20.98 -0.43 -36.58
C VAL A 23 20.60 0.81 -35.77
N LYS A 24 20.43 1.97 -36.41
CA LYS A 24 19.93 3.18 -35.74
C LYS A 24 18.53 3.01 -35.15
N TYR A 25 17.63 2.34 -35.85
CA TYR A 25 16.29 2.02 -35.34
C TYR A 25 16.37 1.16 -34.08
N TRP A 26 17.22 0.13 -34.07
CA TRP A 26 17.41 -0.73 -32.90
C TRP A 26 18.07 0.01 -31.73
N ILE A 27 19.09 0.83 -31.98
CA ILE A 27 19.71 1.66 -30.93
C ILE A 27 18.67 2.63 -30.33
N ARG A 28 17.92 3.32 -31.18
CA ARG A 28 16.88 4.25 -30.75
C ARG A 28 15.74 3.53 -30.00
N ARG A 29 15.37 2.32 -30.41
CA ARG A 29 14.40 1.49 -29.69
C ARG A 29 14.93 1.03 -28.33
N LEU A 30 16.22 0.69 -28.23
CA LEU A 30 16.88 0.39 -26.96
C LEU A 30 16.95 1.62 -26.05
N GLU A 31 17.13 2.82 -26.61
CA GLU A 31 17.11 4.11 -25.90
C GLU A 31 15.69 4.54 -25.50
N GLU A 32 14.68 4.27 -26.33
CA GLU A 32 13.26 4.54 -26.04
C GLU A 32 12.70 3.56 -24.99
N GLU A 33 13.15 2.30 -25.00
CA GLU A 33 12.93 1.34 -23.90
C GLU A 33 13.70 1.75 -22.62
N ASP A 34 14.79 2.51 -22.72
CA ASP A 34 15.54 3.14 -21.59
C ASP A 34 14.84 4.41 -21.04
N HIS A 35 13.96 5.04 -21.82
CA HIS A 35 13.31 6.31 -21.48
C HIS A 35 11.87 6.20 -20.97
N ASP A 36 11.30 4.99 -20.88
CA ASP A 36 10.10 4.75 -20.07
C ASP A 36 10.48 4.74 -18.57
N LYS A 37 10.78 5.94 -18.09
CA LYS A 37 11.21 6.35 -16.74
C LYS A 37 10.15 6.09 -15.66
N ARG A 38 9.71 4.84 -15.51
CA ARG A 38 9.02 4.37 -14.30
C ARG A 38 9.75 3.27 -13.55
N THR A 39 10.89 2.80 -14.07
CA THR A 39 11.77 1.92 -13.32
C THR A 39 13.21 2.35 -13.50
N ASP A 40 13.70 3.18 -12.58
CA ASP A 40 15.11 3.22 -12.19
C ASP A 40 15.52 1.88 -11.54
N LEU A 41 15.25 0.75 -12.21
CA LEU A 41 15.78 -0.52 -11.80
C LEU A 41 17.21 -0.56 -12.35
N PRO A 42 18.25 -0.45 -11.49
CA PRO A 42 19.63 -0.59 -11.94
C PRO A 42 19.73 -1.89 -12.72
N ARG A 43 20.31 -1.87 -13.91
CA ARG A 43 20.41 -3.07 -14.75
C ARG A 43 21.10 -4.19 -13.96
N ILE A 44 20.31 -5.20 -13.57
CA ILE A 44 20.74 -6.26 -12.65
C ILE A 44 21.42 -7.37 -13.46
N TYR A 45 22.65 -7.11 -13.92
CA TYR A 45 23.41 -8.07 -14.74
C TYR A 45 24.16 -9.13 -13.94
N HIS A 46 24.51 -8.83 -12.69
CA HIS A 46 25.32 -9.73 -11.86
C HIS A 46 24.53 -10.30 -10.70
N TYR A 47 24.94 -11.49 -10.26
CA TYR A 47 24.37 -12.18 -9.09
C TYR A 47 24.31 -11.27 -7.86
N ASP A 48 25.31 -10.41 -7.65
CA ASP A 48 25.41 -9.51 -6.50
C ASP A 48 24.49 -8.28 -6.58
N HIS A 49 24.04 -7.92 -7.78
CA HIS A 49 23.13 -6.79 -7.95
C HIS A 49 21.70 -7.11 -7.47
N TRP A 50 21.36 -8.40 -7.37
CA TRP A 50 20.10 -8.84 -6.76
C TRP A 50 20.21 -8.73 -5.23
N SER A 51 19.93 -7.54 -4.70
CA SER A 51 19.93 -7.25 -3.25
C SER A 51 18.52 -7.22 -2.65
N ARG A 52 17.51 -6.95 -3.48
CA ARG A 52 16.10 -6.83 -3.08
C ARG A 52 15.31 -8.09 -3.41
N VAL A 53 14.64 -8.64 -2.41
CA VAL A 53 13.80 -9.84 -2.53
C VAL A 53 12.62 -9.61 -3.48
N SER A 54 12.02 -8.41 -3.44
CA SER A 54 10.93 -8.02 -4.33
C SER A 54 11.29 -8.23 -5.79
N ASP A 55 12.51 -7.84 -6.16
CA ASP A 55 12.95 -7.81 -7.53
C ASP A 55 13.21 -9.24 -8.01
N MET A 56 13.87 -10.06 -7.18
CA MET A 56 14.08 -11.48 -7.48
C MET A 56 12.75 -12.19 -7.73
N LEU A 57 11.75 -11.97 -6.88
CA LEU A 57 10.46 -12.65 -6.97
C LEU A 57 9.60 -12.16 -8.13
N ARG A 58 9.61 -10.85 -8.42
CA ARG A 58 8.87 -10.27 -9.56
C ARG A 58 9.41 -10.76 -10.89
N ASN A 59 10.72 -11.01 -10.98
CA ASN A 59 11.38 -11.57 -12.16
C ASN A 59 11.40 -13.12 -12.17
N GLY A 60 10.72 -13.78 -11.24
CA GLY A 60 10.62 -15.24 -11.19
C GLY A 60 11.90 -15.97 -10.75
N HIS A 61 12.91 -15.26 -10.24
CA HIS A 61 14.17 -15.82 -9.77
C HIS A 61 14.08 -16.38 -8.34
N VAL A 62 13.09 -17.25 -8.07
CA VAL A 62 12.91 -17.87 -6.75
C VAL A 62 14.14 -18.71 -6.36
N GLY A 63 14.74 -19.43 -7.31
CA GLY A 63 15.94 -20.23 -7.07
C GLY A 63 17.14 -19.39 -6.61
N LEU A 64 17.29 -18.18 -7.15
CA LEU A 64 18.34 -17.23 -6.76
C LEU A 64 18.16 -16.75 -5.32
N LEU A 65 16.92 -16.40 -4.94
CA LEU A 65 16.60 -16.04 -3.56
C LEU A 65 16.97 -17.18 -2.60
N MET A 66 16.59 -18.41 -2.93
CA MET A 66 16.89 -19.58 -2.10
C MET A 66 18.38 -19.85 -2.00
N ASP A 67 19.13 -19.72 -3.09
CA ASP A 67 20.59 -19.87 -3.07
C ASP A 67 21.27 -18.80 -2.19
N LYS A 68 20.86 -17.53 -2.30
CA LYS A 68 21.37 -16.46 -1.43
C LYS A 68 21.07 -16.71 0.04
N LEU A 69 19.86 -17.14 0.37
CA LEU A 69 19.48 -17.48 1.73
C LEU A 69 20.27 -18.66 2.29
N LYS A 70 20.48 -19.72 1.51
CA LYS A 70 21.31 -20.87 1.90
C LYS A 70 22.76 -20.49 2.17
N ARG A 71 23.28 -19.49 1.45
CA ARG A 71 24.63 -18.95 1.63
C ARG A 71 24.72 -17.88 2.73
N ASN A 72 23.61 -17.60 3.42
CA ASN A 72 23.52 -16.53 4.42
C ASN A 72 23.93 -15.15 3.87
N ILE A 73 23.64 -14.89 2.59
CA ILE A 73 23.86 -13.57 1.97
C ILE A 73 22.72 -12.65 2.41
N ASN A 74 23.07 -11.50 2.98
CA ASN A 74 22.09 -10.52 3.44
C ASN A 74 21.24 -10.02 2.26
N VAL A 75 19.92 -10.16 2.39
CA VAL A 75 18.93 -9.65 1.43
C VAL A 75 17.88 -8.89 2.21
N SER A 76 17.40 -7.76 1.68
CA SER A 76 16.45 -6.92 2.40
C SER A 76 15.03 -7.47 2.30
N PHE A 77 14.37 -7.59 3.45
CA PHE A 77 12.97 -8.01 3.58
C PHE A 77 12.09 -6.83 4.02
N SER A 78 10.94 -6.70 3.38
CA SER A 78 9.80 -5.92 3.85
C SER A 78 8.56 -6.79 3.99
N ASN A 79 7.53 -6.34 4.71
CA ASN A 79 6.26 -7.07 4.83
C ASN A 79 5.65 -7.42 3.47
N ASP A 80 5.76 -6.52 2.49
CA ASP A 80 5.27 -6.78 1.13
C ASP A 80 6.08 -7.87 0.41
N THR A 81 7.40 -7.95 0.66
CA THR A 81 8.20 -9.06 0.13
C THR A 81 7.84 -10.39 0.78
N VAL A 82 7.55 -10.41 2.09
CA VAL A 82 7.10 -11.62 2.78
C VAL A 82 5.74 -12.09 2.25
N GLU A 83 4.81 -11.17 2.00
CA GLU A 83 3.54 -11.48 1.33
C GLU A 83 3.79 -12.08 -0.07
N LEU A 84 4.70 -11.51 -0.85
CA LEU A 84 5.08 -12.03 -2.17
C LEU A 84 5.73 -13.42 -2.09
N ILE A 85 6.57 -13.68 -1.10
CA ILE A 85 7.16 -15.00 -0.84
C ILE A 85 6.05 -16.02 -0.60
N CYS A 86 5.13 -15.72 0.31
CA CYS A 86 4.01 -16.60 0.63
C CYS A 86 3.10 -16.86 -0.59
N LEU A 87 3.04 -15.91 -1.53
CA LEU A 87 2.29 -16.05 -2.77
C LEU A 87 3.02 -16.88 -3.83
N LYS A 88 4.35 -16.75 -3.94
CA LYS A 88 5.14 -17.29 -5.07
C LYS A 88 5.87 -18.59 -4.74
N VAL A 89 6.32 -18.79 -3.51
CA VAL A 89 7.06 -19.98 -3.09
C VAL A 89 6.06 -21.10 -2.79
N LYS A 90 5.96 -22.07 -3.70
CA LYS A 90 5.11 -23.25 -3.53
C LYS A 90 5.81 -24.41 -2.81
N ASP A 91 7.13 -24.43 -2.85
CA ASP A 91 7.92 -25.48 -2.24
C ASP A 91 8.08 -25.24 -0.74
N LEU A 92 7.42 -26.11 0.03
CA LEU A 92 7.39 -26.07 1.49
C LEU A 92 8.77 -26.31 2.11
N VAL A 93 9.64 -27.10 1.46
CA VAL A 93 10.99 -27.37 1.96
C VAL A 93 11.80 -26.09 1.96
N ASN A 94 11.74 -25.35 0.85
CA ASN A 94 12.39 -24.06 0.72
C ASN A 94 11.74 -22.98 1.60
N PHE A 95 10.42 -23.06 1.84
CA PHE A 95 9.73 -22.14 2.74
C PHE A 95 10.21 -22.23 4.21
N LYS A 96 10.64 -23.40 4.68
CA LYS A 96 11.22 -23.55 6.03
C LYS A 96 12.51 -22.75 6.25
N ILE A 97 13.22 -22.41 5.18
CA ILE A 97 14.41 -21.54 5.28
C ILE A 97 13.98 -20.10 5.62
N LEU A 98 12.77 -19.71 5.23
CA LEU A 98 12.21 -18.38 5.39
C LEU A 98 11.46 -18.18 6.71
N SER A 99 11.26 -19.23 7.51
CA SER A 99 10.38 -19.22 8.68
C SER A 99 10.86 -18.33 9.84
N PHE A 100 12.04 -17.74 9.71
CA PHE A 100 12.67 -16.87 10.71
C PHE A 100 12.57 -15.38 10.35
N ILE A 101 11.87 -15.03 9.27
CA ILE A 101 11.84 -13.67 8.74
C ILE A 101 10.66 -12.90 9.33
N GLY A 102 10.89 -12.31 10.50
CA GLY A 102 10.05 -11.26 11.09
C GLY A 102 8.84 -11.74 11.91
N GLU A 103 8.45 -10.90 12.86
CA GLU A 103 7.37 -11.20 13.80
C GLU A 103 6.00 -11.32 13.13
N ASN A 104 5.77 -10.67 11.98
CA ASN A 104 4.48 -10.64 11.30
C ASN A 104 4.33 -11.65 10.14
N LEU A 105 5.13 -12.71 10.14
CA LEU A 105 5.17 -13.70 9.06
C LEU A 105 3.80 -14.37 8.83
N VAL A 106 3.12 -14.80 9.89
CA VAL A 106 1.81 -15.46 9.79
C VAL A 106 0.74 -14.49 9.28
N GLY A 107 0.80 -13.23 9.70
CA GLY A 107 -0.07 -12.17 9.19
C GLY A 107 0.11 -11.93 7.69
N CYS A 108 1.36 -11.89 7.21
CA CYS A 108 1.68 -11.75 5.79
C CYS A 108 1.21 -12.96 4.97
N ALA A 109 1.39 -14.18 5.48
CA ALA A 109 0.87 -15.40 4.83
C ALA A 109 -0.67 -15.40 4.74
N CYS A 110 -1.34 -14.95 5.81
CA CYS A 110 -2.79 -14.80 5.82
C CYS A 110 -3.28 -13.77 4.80
N ARG A 111 -2.55 -12.66 4.65
CA ARG A 111 -2.82 -11.63 3.64
C ARG A 111 -2.65 -12.17 2.21
N ALA A 112 -1.56 -12.92 1.98
CA ALA A 112 -1.26 -13.55 0.70
C ALA A 112 -2.35 -14.53 0.27
N GLY A 113 -2.94 -15.25 1.23
CA GLY A 113 -4.07 -16.16 0.98
C GLY A 113 -3.66 -17.58 0.64
N ASN A 114 -2.52 -18.05 1.13
CA ASN A 114 -2.01 -19.41 0.89
C ASN A 114 -2.27 -20.29 2.14
N PRO A 115 -3.34 -21.11 2.17
CA PRO A 115 -3.73 -21.85 3.37
C PRO A 115 -2.72 -22.92 3.78
N GLU A 116 -1.99 -23.52 2.84
CA GLU A 116 -0.96 -24.53 3.13
C GLU A 116 0.20 -23.93 3.91
N ILE A 117 0.68 -22.76 3.49
CA ILE A 117 1.73 -22.03 4.20
C ILE A 117 1.23 -21.59 5.57
N VAL A 118 0.01 -21.05 5.67
CA VAL A 118 -0.58 -20.65 6.95
C VAL A 118 -0.67 -21.85 7.89
N LYS A 119 -1.07 -23.02 7.40
CA LYS A 119 -1.14 -24.25 8.20
C LYS A 119 0.24 -24.62 8.78
N ILE A 120 1.28 -24.60 7.96
CA ILE A 120 2.65 -24.92 8.38
C ILE A 120 3.15 -23.92 9.42
N LEU A 121 2.91 -22.63 9.20
CA LEU A 121 3.32 -21.57 10.14
C LEU A 121 2.58 -21.68 11.48
N LEU A 122 1.30 -22.08 11.48
CA LEU A 122 0.51 -22.29 12.70
C LEU A 122 0.87 -23.60 13.42
N GLU A 123 1.49 -24.56 12.73
CA GLU A 123 2.01 -25.81 13.31
C GLU A 123 3.46 -25.68 13.79
N GLN A 124 4.10 -24.53 13.55
CA GLN A 124 5.46 -24.28 13.98
C GLN A 124 5.53 -23.95 15.48
N GLU A 125 6.18 -24.83 16.25
CA GLU A 125 6.42 -24.65 17.68
C GLU A 125 7.85 -24.20 18.01
N TYR A 126 8.83 -24.53 17.15
CA TYR A 126 10.26 -24.24 17.35
C TYR A 126 10.78 -23.23 16.30
N PRO A 127 11.66 -22.27 16.66
CA PRO A 127 12.24 -22.03 18.00
C PRO A 127 11.24 -21.42 18.98
N THR A 128 10.24 -20.71 18.48
CA THR A 128 9.14 -20.15 19.25
C THR A 128 7.86 -20.18 18.41
N PRO A 129 6.69 -20.31 19.05
CA PRO A 129 5.42 -20.18 18.35
C PRO A 129 5.28 -18.77 17.77
N LEU A 130 4.85 -18.69 16.52
CA LEU A 130 4.70 -17.42 15.82
C LEU A 130 3.44 -16.67 16.30
N PRO A 131 3.49 -15.33 16.41
CA PRO A 131 2.35 -14.56 16.90
C PRO A 131 1.22 -14.55 15.86
N THR A 132 0.00 -14.83 16.33
CA THR A 132 -1.18 -14.97 15.46
C THR A 132 -2.15 -13.79 15.50
N GLY A 133 -1.85 -12.77 16.31
CA GLY A 133 -2.80 -11.67 16.62
C GLY A 133 -3.35 -10.93 15.40
N ALA A 134 -2.52 -10.72 14.36
CA ALA A 134 -2.93 -10.00 13.15
C ALA A 134 -3.52 -10.89 12.04
N CYS A 135 -3.41 -12.22 12.15
CA CYS A 135 -3.70 -13.16 11.06
C CYS A 135 -5.11 -13.03 10.50
N PHE A 136 -6.10 -13.02 11.40
CA PHE A 136 -7.51 -12.96 11.05
C PHE A 136 -7.84 -11.66 10.30
N GLN A 137 -7.32 -10.54 10.78
CA GLN A 137 -7.55 -9.23 10.17
C GLN A 137 -6.89 -9.11 8.79
N GLN A 138 -5.66 -9.60 8.66
CA GLN A 138 -4.94 -9.60 7.39
C GLN A 138 -5.67 -10.44 6.32
N ALA A 139 -6.16 -11.63 6.68
CA ALA A 139 -6.98 -12.45 5.78
C ALA A 139 -8.30 -11.77 5.39
N MET A 140 -9.02 -11.18 6.34
CA MET A 140 -10.26 -10.44 6.06
C MET A 140 -10.04 -9.25 5.14
N SER A 141 -8.97 -8.48 5.34
CA SER A 141 -8.66 -7.29 4.53
C SER A 141 -8.48 -7.59 3.04
N LYS A 142 -8.11 -8.83 2.70
CA LYS A 142 -7.90 -9.29 1.32
C LYS A 142 -8.96 -10.26 0.82
N GLY A 143 -9.99 -10.56 1.62
CA GLY A 143 -11.06 -11.49 1.26
C GLY A 143 -10.59 -12.94 1.09
N ARG A 144 -9.69 -13.43 1.96
CA ARG A 144 -9.11 -14.78 1.86
C ARG A 144 -9.95 -15.81 2.62
N TYR A 145 -11.10 -16.19 2.07
CA TYR A 145 -12.09 -17.05 2.76
C TYR A 145 -11.55 -18.42 3.18
N GLU A 146 -10.72 -19.06 2.35
CA GLU A 146 -10.11 -20.37 2.68
C GLU A 146 -9.21 -20.26 3.92
N VAL A 147 -8.40 -19.21 3.98
CA VAL A 147 -7.56 -18.92 5.15
C VAL A 147 -8.42 -18.60 6.37
N LEU A 148 -9.49 -17.79 6.23
CA LEU A 148 -10.40 -17.51 7.34
C LEU A 148 -11.05 -18.78 7.90
N THR A 149 -11.45 -19.69 7.02
CA THR A 149 -12.00 -21.01 7.40
C THR A 149 -10.97 -21.82 8.18
N LEU A 150 -9.72 -21.86 7.70
CA LEU A 150 -8.61 -22.52 8.39
C LEU A 150 -8.36 -21.92 9.78
N LEU A 151 -8.33 -20.59 9.90
CA LEU A 151 -8.11 -19.89 11.18
C LEU A 151 -9.24 -20.17 12.18
N LEU A 152 -10.49 -20.18 11.72
CA LEU A 152 -11.65 -20.52 12.55
C LEU A 152 -11.62 -21.98 13.00
N ALA A 153 -11.26 -22.91 12.12
CA ALA A 153 -11.10 -24.33 12.45
C ALA A 153 -10.03 -24.57 13.51
N ARG A 154 -9.00 -23.70 13.57
CA ARG A 154 -7.96 -23.70 14.60
C ARG A 154 -8.36 -22.96 15.89
N GLY A 155 -9.59 -22.47 15.99
CA GLY A 155 -10.10 -21.78 17.18
C GLY A 155 -9.57 -20.36 17.38
N LEU A 156 -8.94 -19.76 16.36
CA LEU A 156 -8.51 -18.37 16.44
C LEU A 156 -9.72 -17.44 16.43
N LYS A 157 -9.79 -16.54 17.41
CA LYS A 157 -10.88 -15.58 17.55
C LYS A 157 -10.50 -14.25 16.91
N TYR A 158 -11.50 -13.60 16.31
CA TYR A 158 -11.36 -12.22 15.86
C TYR A 158 -11.09 -11.29 17.05
N ASN A 159 -9.96 -10.57 16.99
CA ASN A 159 -9.58 -9.60 18.02
C ASN A 159 -10.04 -8.19 17.62
N LYS A 160 -10.99 -7.63 18.38
CA LYS A 160 -11.55 -6.29 18.17
C LYS A 160 -10.58 -5.14 18.42
N ARG A 161 -9.45 -5.39 19.11
CA ARG A 161 -8.48 -4.34 19.45
C ARG A 161 -7.79 -3.77 18.22
N TYR A 162 -7.73 -4.52 17.13
CA TYR A 162 -7.14 -4.01 15.92
C TYR A 162 -8.15 -3.12 15.19
N ASP A 163 -7.83 -1.84 15.17
CA ASP A 163 -8.68 -0.77 14.66
C ASP A 163 -9.16 -1.07 13.23
N THR A 164 -10.48 -1.22 13.08
CA THR A 164 -11.15 -1.44 11.79
C THR A 164 -11.10 -0.21 10.89
N SER A 165 -10.75 0.97 11.42
CA SER A 165 -10.61 2.21 10.65
C SER A 165 -9.66 2.07 9.45
N ARG A 166 -8.63 1.22 9.56
CA ARG A 166 -7.63 1.00 8.51
C ARG A 166 -8.07 0.04 7.40
N PHE A 167 -9.21 -0.64 7.54
CA PHE A 167 -9.59 -1.77 6.70
C PHE A 167 -10.76 -1.50 5.75
N GLY A 168 -10.95 -0.24 5.36
CA GLY A 168 -12.01 0.26 4.47
C GLY A 168 -12.06 -0.33 3.04
N THR A 169 -11.46 -1.49 2.80
CA THR A 169 -11.56 -2.23 1.54
C THR A 169 -12.90 -2.94 1.43
N PHE A 170 -13.50 -2.91 0.24
CA PHE A 170 -14.74 -3.64 -0.09
C PHE A 170 -14.68 -5.13 0.30
N LYS A 171 -13.51 -5.77 0.14
CA LYS A 171 -13.28 -7.19 0.49
C LYS A 171 -13.42 -7.51 1.98
N PHE A 172 -13.14 -6.54 2.86
CA PHE A 172 -13.36 -6.71 4.29
C PHE A 172 -14.86 -6.85 4.60
N ILE A 173 -15.68 -6.10 3.88
CA ILE A 173 -17.14 -6.10 4.03
C ILE A 173 -17.73 -7.43 3.55
N GLU A 174 -17.29 -7.91 2.38
CA GLU A 174 -17.66 -9.24 1.90
C GLU A 174 -17.23 -10.34 2.88
N SER A 175 -16.05 -10.19 3.51
CA SER A 175 -15.58 -11.10 4.57
C SER A 175 -16.47 -11.09 5.79
N LEU A 176 -16.96 -9.93 6.24
CA LEU A 176 -17.91 -9.84 7.34
C LEU A 176 -19.26 -10.47 7.00
N ASP A 177 -19.74 -10.27 5.77
CA ASP A 177 -20.99 -10.87 5.32
C ASP A 177 -20.89 -12.40 5.21
N TRP A 178 -19.80 -12.89 4.62
CA TRP A 178 -19.46 -14.32 4.57
C TRP A 178 -19.43 -14.93 5.98
N LEU A 179 -18.74 -14.27 6.91
CA LEU A 179 -18.60 -14.71 8.30
C LEU A 179 -19.96 -14.81 9.00
N SER A 180 -20.86 -13.85 8.75
CA SER A 180 -22.20 -13.87 9.32
C SER A 180 -23.12 -14.93 8.73
N LYS A 181 -22.94 -15.30 7.46
CA LYS A 181 -23.76 -16.33 6.82
C LYS A 181 -23.44 -17.71 7.39
N GLY A 182 -22.17 -17.96 7.73
CA GLY A 182 -21.72 -19.22 8.33
C GLY A 182 -22.16 -19.46 9.79
N ASP A 183 -22.53 -18.40 10.52
CA ASP A 183 -22.84 -18.46 11.97
C ASP A 183 -24.32 -18.79 12.28
N LYS A 184 -25.12 -19.20 11.27
CA LYS A 184 -26.55 -19.46 11.47
C LYS A 184 -26.84 -20.74 12.28
N ASP A 185 -25.86 -21.64 12.40
CA ASP A 185 -26.04 -22.97 12.97
C ASP A 185 -25.36 -23.19 14.34
N LYS A 186 -24.64 -22.18 14.89
CA LYS A 186 -23.96 -22.28 16.19
C LYS A 186 -24.22 -21.03 17.05
N ASP A 187 -24.22 -21.19 18.37
CA ASP A 187 -24.67 -20.23 19.38
C ASP A 187 -24.41 -18.73 19.05
N LYS A 188 -25.52 -17.99 18.88
CA LYS A 188 -25.61 -16.60 18.39
C LYS A 188 -24.95 -15.51 19.25
N SER A 189 -24.15 -15.83 20.27
CA SER A 189 -23.96 -14.90 21.39
C SER A 189 -22.88 -13.82 21.22
N SER A 190 -21.84 -14.00 20.40
CA SER A 190 -20.67 -13.08 20.42
C SER A 190 -20.29 -12.47 19.07
N MET A 191 -20.53 -13.17 17.97
CA MET A 191 -20.21 -12.72 16.61
C MET A 191 -21.36 -11.93 15.96
N SER A 192 -22.61 -12.28 16.27
CA SER A 192 -23.83 -11.57 15.84
C SER A 192 -23.77 -10.05 16.13
N MET A 193 -23.42 -9.66 17.36
CA MET A 193 -23.37 -8.23 17.74
C MET A 193 -22.26 -7.44 17.03
N VAL A 194 -21.11 -8.09 16.78
CA VAL A 194 -19.97 -7.47 16.10
C VAL A 194 -20.27 -7.28 14.63
N GLY A 195 -20.82 -8.32 14.01
CA GLY A 195 -21.30 -8.27 12.64
C GLY A 195 -22.39 -7.22 12.46
N HIS A 196 -23.31 -7.04 13.41
CA HIS A 196 -24.35 -6.01 13.31
C HIS A 196 -23.81 -4.58 13.41
N ARG A 197 -22.93 -4.29 14.37
CA ARG A 197 -22.38 -2.93 14.54
C ARG A 197 -21.48 -2.53 13.37
N LEU A 198 -20.56 -3.41 12.97
CA LEU A 198 -19.69 -3.14 11.82
C LEU A 198 -20.50 -3.10 10.53
N ARG A 199 -21.48 -3.98 10.32
CA ARG A 199 -22.37 -3.86 9.15
C ARG A 199 -23.16 -2.59 9.17
N LYS A 200 -23.68 -2.12 10.30
CA LYS A 200 -24.41 -0.85 10.35
C LYS A 200 -23.51 0.30 9.89
N GLU A 201 -22.34 0.46 10.51
CA GLU A 201 -21.40 1.54 10.17
C GLU A 201 -20.92 1.46 8.71
N VAL A 202 -20.64 0.26 8.24
CA VAL A 202 -20.15 0.02 6.88
C VAL A 202 -21.27 0.15 5.84
N THR A 203 -22.49 -0.32 6.13
CA THR A 203 -23.64 -0.20 5.24
C THR A 203 -24.10 1.26 5.16
N GLU A 204 -24.01 2.02 6.24
CA GLU A 204 -24.22 3.47 6.23
C GLU A 204 -23.19 4.16 5.31
N LYS A 205 -21.90 3.78 5.40
CA LYS A 205 -20.85 4.28 4.49
C LYS A 205 -21.04 3.84 3.04
N ILE A 206 -21.41 2.58 2.78
CA ILE A 206 -21.73 2.08 1.43
C ILE A 206 -22.95 2.82 0.87
N ALA A 207 -24.03 2.98 1.64
CA ALA A 207 -25.22 3.68 1.21
C ALA A 207 -24.92 5.14 0.86
N LEU A 208 -23.99 5.78 1.60
CA LEU A 208 -23.46 7.09 1.26
C LEU A 208 -22.72 7.09 -0.09
N VAL A 209 -21.81 6.13 -0.30
CA VAL A 209 -21.05 5.99 -1.57
C VAL A 209 -21.97 5.63 -2.74
N GLN A 210 -23.00 4.80 -2.52
CA GLN A 210 -23.95 4.35 -3.54
C GLN A 210 -24.89 5.49 -3.94
N LYS A 211 -25.46 6.24 -2.98
CA LYS A 211 -26.20 7.49 -3.27
C LYS A 211 -25.34 8.48 -4.06
N PHE A 212 -24.05 8.53 -3.74
CA PHE A 212 -23.10 9.36 -4.48
C PHE A 212 -22.87 8.86 -5.91
N LYS A 213 -22.69 7.55 -6.14
CA LYS A 213 -22.60 6.95 -7.50
C LYS A 213 -23.87 7.15 -8.32
N GLU A 214 -25.04 7.04 -7.70
CA GLU A 214 -26.34 7.23 -8.38
C GLU A 214 -26.56 8.69 -8.76
N ALA A 215 -26.11 9.63 -7.93
CA ALA A 215 -26.10 11.04 -8.27
C ALA A 215 -25.07 11.37 -9.38
N PHE A 216 -24.00 10.58 -9.51
CA PHE A 216 -22.88 10.83 -10.42
C PHE A 216 -22.36 9.55 -11.11
N PRO A 217 -23.13 8.96 -12.06
CA PRO A 217 -22.83 7.65 -12.66
C PRO A 217 -21.56 7.58 -13.51
N HIS A 218 -20.91 8.72 -13.77
CA HIS A 218 -19.68 8.82 -14.57
C HIS A 218 -18.41 9.07 -13.75
N VAL A 219 -18.52 9.16 -12.42
CA VAL A 219 -17.41 9.55 -11.53
C VAL A 219 -16.91 8.33 -10.73
N ASP A 220 -15.63 7.98 -10.87
CA ASP A 220 -15.00 6.95 -10.03
C ASP A 220 -14.66 7.54 -8.64
N VAL A 221 -15.48 7.16 -7.66
CA VAL A 221 -15.61 7.79 -6.34
C VAL A 221 -14.34 7.65 -5.47
N GLY A 222 -13.38 6.81 -5.85
CA GLY A 222 -12.19 6.58 -5.06
C GLY A 222 -11.15 7.70 -5.08
N SER A 223 -11.06 8.48 -6.17
CA SER A 223 -9.91 9.38 -6.39
C SER A 223 -10.24 10.76 -6.98
N GLU A 224 -11.42 10.94 -7.57
CA GLU A 224 -11.67 12.13 -8.40
C GLU A 224 -12.02 13.39 -7.61
N GLN A 225 -12.65 13.34 -6.42
CA GLN A 225 -13.10 14.57 -5.75
C GLN A 225 -11.95 15.43 -5.19
N SER A 226 -10.84 14.82 -4.78
CA SER A 226 -9.65 15.57 -4.42
C SER A 226 -8.82 15.91 -5.66
N ARG A 227 -8.76 15.05 -6.68
CA ARG A 227 -7.98 15.31 -7.90
C ARG A 227 -8.60 16.33 -8.85
N THR A 228 -9.93 16.34 -8.93
CA THR A 228 -10.69 17.32 -9.71
C THR A 228 -11.02 18.46 -8.77
N SER A 229 -10.50 19.63 -9.09
CA SER A 229 -10.75 20.90 -8.41
C SER A 229 -12.23 21.35 -8.52
N SER A 230 -13.18 20.44 -8.30
CA SER A 230 -14.61 20.66 -8.53
C SER A 230 -15.20 21.44 -7.35
N LEU A 231 -15.08 22.77 -7.47
CA LEU A 231 -15.73 23.75 -6.62
C LEU A 231 -17.24 23.50 -6.50
N ASP A 232 -17.88 22.96 -7.54
CA ASP A 232 -19.31 22.70 -7.57
C ASP A 232 -19.70 21.56 -6.62
N LEU A 233 -18.92 20.47 -6.60
CA LEU A 233 -19.14 19.36 -5.66
C LEU A 233 -18.89 19.81 -4.21
N TYR A 234 -17.90 20.67 -4.00
CA TYR A 234 -17.65 21.27 -2.69
C TYR A 234 -18.86 22.09 -2.22
N ASN A 235 -19.38 22.98 -3.06
CA ASN A 235 -20.51 23.84 -2.69
C ASN A 235 -21.80 23.06 -2.42
N GLN A 236 -22.02 21.93 -3.10
CA GLN A 236 -23.24 21.15 -2.96
C GLN A 236 -23.25 20.22 -1.73
N HIS A 237 -22.09 19.76 -1.26
CA HIS A 237 -22.03 18.63 -0.31
C HIS A 237 -21.32 18.92 1.03
N CYS A 238 -20.68 20.07 1.21
CA CYS A 238 -19.95 20.41 2.44
C CYS A 238 -20.84 20.95 3.58
N THR A 239 -21.92 20.25 3.95
CA THR A 239 -22.79 20.67 5.06
C THR A 239 -22.38 20.09 6.43
N ASN A 240 -21.63 18.99 6.46
CA ASN A 240 -21.26 18.25 7.68
C ASN A 240 -19.78 18.43 8.07
N SER A 241 -19.49 18.76 9.34
CA SER A 241 -18.13 18.91 9.91
C SER A 241 -17.19 17.74 9.65
N ASP A 242 -17.67 16.50 9.70
CA ASP A 242 -16.83 15.32 9.51
C ASP A 242 -16.41 15.14 8.04
N ILE A 243 -17.34 15.41 7.12
CA ILE A 243 -17.08 15.36 5.67
C ILE A 243 -16.09 16.45 5.28
N ARG A 244 -16.19 17.62 5.92
CA ARG A 244 -15.29 18.77 5.70
C ARG A 244 -13.84 18.41 6.05
N ARG A 245 -13.63 17.76 7.20
CA ARG A 245 -12.30 17.26 7.61
C ARG A 245 -11.72 16.28 6.59
N ASP A 246 -12.51 15.30 6.14
CA ASP A 246 -12.05 14.30 5.17
C ASP A 246 -11.69 14.95 3.81
N ILE A 247 -12.51 15.88 3.32
CA ILE A 247 -12.24 16.61 2.07
C ILE A 247 -10.95 17.42 2.17
N GLN A 248 -10.75 18.13 3.27
CA GLN A 248 -9.53 18.90 3.48
C GLN A 248 -8.31 17.99 3.57
N GLN A 249 -8.37 16.91 4.36
CA GLN A 249 -7.27 15.96 4.46
C GLN A 249 -6.92 15.35 3.10
N ARG A 250 -7.92 14.97 2.30
CA ARG A 250 -7.68 14.47 0.94
C ARG A 250 -7.16 15.55 -0.01
N ALA A 251 -7.58 16.81 0.16
CA ALA A 251 -7.02 17.91 -0.61
C ALA A 251 -5.53 18.12 -0.27
N MET A 252 -5.12 17.89 0.98
CA MET A 252 -3.71 17.92 1.39
C MET A 252 -2.89 16.79 0.74
N VAL A 253 -3.45 15.58 0.62
CA VAL A 253 -2.73 14.43 0.02
C VAL A 253 -2.76 14.47 -1.52
N HIS A 254 -3.89 14.85 -2.11
CA HIS A 254 -4.20 14.60 -3.51
C HIS A 254 -4.74 15.82 -4.27
N GLY A 255 -5.05 16.92 -3.57
CA GLY A 255 -5.70 18.10 -4.14
C GLY A 255 -4.76 19.10 -4.78
N THR A 256 -5.34 20.08 -5.45
CA THR A 256 -4.59 21.25 -5.96
C THR A 256 -4.52 22.32 -4.88
N LEU A 257 -3.40 23.06 -4.86
CA LEU A 257 -3.21 24.19 -3.94
C LEU A 257 -4.34 25.22 -4.05
N ASP A 258 -4.81 25.50 -5.27
CA ASP A 258 -5.88 26.45 -5.53
C ASP A 258 -7.22 26.00 -4.93
N PHE A 259 -7.51 24.70 -4.96
CA PHE A 259 -8.70 24.16 -4.34
C PHE A 259 -8.64 24.30 -2.81
N LEU A 260 -7.49 24.01 -2.22
CA LEU A 260 -7.28 24.19 -0.78
C LEU A 260 -7.41 25.67 -0.36
N LYS A 261 -6.81 26.59 -1.14
CA LYS A 261 -6.95 28.04 -0.94
C LYS A 261 -8.41 28.48 -0.97
N LEU A 262 -9.18 27.92 -1.88
CA LEU A 262 -10.60 28.22 -2.03
C LEU A 262 -11.43 27.71 -0.84
N ILE A 263 -11.12 26.52 -0.33
CA ILE A 263 -11.71 25.96 0.89
C ILE A 263 -11.44 26.92 2.06
N HIS A 264 -10.17 27.27 2.33
CA HIS A 264 -9.81 28.15 3.44
C HIS A 264 -10.36 29.57 3.27
N LYS A 265 -10.49 30.07 2.03
CA LYS A 265 -11.11 31.38 1.77
C LYS A 265 -12.61 31.39 2.13
N LYS A 266 -13.33 30.31 1.81
CA LYS A 266 -14.75 30.19 2.14
C LYS A 266 -14.99 29.86 3.61
N HIS A 267 -14.06 29.14 4.22
CA HIS A 267 -14.14 28.67 5.59
C HIS A 267 -12.81 28.89 6.32
N PRO A 268 -12.53 30.14 6.74
CA PRO A 268 -11.31 30.48 7.48
C PRO A 268 -11.18 29.69 8.78
N GLU A 269 -12.31 29.31 9.38
CA GLU A 269 -12.36 28.49 10.59
C GLU A 269 -11.88 27.05 10.37
N TRP A 270 -11.65 26.64 9.11
CA TRP A 270 -11.05 25.35 8.76
C TRP A 270 -9.57 25.49 8.40
N VAL A 271 -8.88 26.55 8.78
CA VAL A 271 -7.43 26.47 8.85
C VAL A 271 -7.12 25.66 10.12
N TRP A 272 -7.04 24.33 9.97
CA TRP A 272 -6.81 23.44 11.10
C TRP A 272 -5.39 23.69 11.60
N LYS A 273 -5.30 24.20 12.83
CA LYS A 273 -4.04 24.42 13.54
C LYS A 273 -3.55 23.14 14.24
N ASP A 274 -4.23 22.02 14.04
CA ASP A 274 -3.80 20.74 14.60
C ASP A 274 -2.65 20.15 13.80
N GLN A 275 -1.78 19.41 14.49
CA GLN A 275 -0.59 18.80 13.87
C GLN A 275 -0.95 17.76 12.81
N TYR A 276 -2.17 17.24 12.84
CA TYR A 276 -2.64 16.21 11.92
C TYR A 276 -2.99 16.77 10.54
N ALA A 277 -3.42 18.02 10.42
CA ALA A 277 -3.88 18.60 9.16
C ALA A 277 -2.82 18.62 8.05
N TYR A 278 -1.58 18.95 8.37
CA TYR A 278 -0.49 19.04 7.38
C TYR A 278 0.42 17.81 7.34
N SER A 279 0.31 16.88 8.30
CA SER A 279 1.00 15.58 8.26
C SER A 279 0.72 14.82 6.95
N SER A 280 -0.51 14.94 6.46
CA SER A 280 -0.96 14.32 5.21
C SER A 280 -0.30 14.95 3.96
N ALA A 281 0.00 16.25 3.98
CA ALA A 281 0.76 16.92 2.92
C ALA A 281 2.26 16.57 2.99
N MET A 282 2.83 16.43 4.20
CA MET A 282 4.20 15.95 4.41
C MET A 282 4.40 14.52 3.91
N ASP A 283 3.55 13.59 4.32
CA ASP A 283 3.61 12.17 3.93
C ASP A 283 3.49 11.98 2.41
N SER A 284 2.83 12.92 1.73
CA SER A 284 2.66 12.92 0.27
C SER A 284 3.69 13.78 -0.49
N GLY A 285 4.62 14.45 0.21
CA GLY A 285 5.66 15.27 -0.40
C GLY A 285 5.16 16.54 -1.08
N ARG A 286 4.01 17.09 -0.63
CA ARG A 286 3.35 18.26 -1.23
C ARG A 286 3.85 19.57 -0.63
N THR A 287 5.06 19.98 -1.00
CA THR A 287 5.71 21.19 -0.46
C THR A 287 4.93 22.47 -0.78
N ASP A 288 4.29 22.54 -1.95
CA ASP A 288 3.42 23.65 -2.37
C ASP A 288 2.27 23.93 -1.39
N ILE A 289 1.66 22.86 -0.88
CA ILE A 289 0.58 22.91 0.09
C ILE A 289 1.13 23.23 1.49
N LEU A 290 2.28 22.67 1.86
CA LEU A 290 2.92 22.93 3.15
C LEU A 290 3.31 24.39 3.30
N ASP A 291 3.97 24.97 2.30
CA ASP A 291 4.39 26.37 2.30
C ASP A 291 3.17 27.28 2.54
N TYR A 292 2.08 27.03 1.81
CA TYR A 292 0.83 27.78 1.97
C TYR A 292 0.19 27.65 3.36
N VAL A 293 0.18 26.45 3.94
CA VAL A 293 -0.38 26.23 5.28
C VAL A 293 0.48 26.88 6.35
N ILE A 294 1.82 26.83 6.21
CA ILE A 294 2.75 27.48 7.12
C ILE A 294 2.58 29.00 7.05
N ASP A 295 2.50 29.58 5.85
CA ASP A 295 2.25 31.01 5.66
C ASP A 295 0.97 31.47 6.36
N LEU A 296 -0.10 30.66 6.28
CA LEU A 296 -1.35 30.93 6.98
C LEU A 296 -1.20 30.92 8.51
N ILE A 297 -0.46 29.95 9.06
CA ILE A 297 -0.25 29.83 10.51
C ILE A 297 0.57 31.01 11.03
N VAL A 298 1.67 31.34 10.34
CA VAL A 298 2.57 32.45 10.70
C VAL A 298 1.85 33.80 10.61
N SER A 299 0.94 33.96 9.64
CA SER A 299 0.20 35.21 9.46
C SER A 299 -0.89 35.46 10.52
N ASP A 300 -1.36 34.41 11.19
CA ASP A 300 -2.54 34.45 12.07
C ASP A 300 -2.20 34.36 13.58
N GLY A 301 -0.91 34.34 13.95
CA GLY A 301 -0.48 34.22 15.35
C GLY A 301 0.87 34.88 15.68
N PRO A 302 1.22 35.02 16.96
CA PRO A 302 2.52 35.56 17.41
C PRO A 302 3.66 34.53 17.33
N HIS A 303 3.37 33.30 16.88
CA HIS A 303 4.34 32.22 16.84
C HIS A 303 5.32 32.41 15.71
N THR A 304 6.61 32.26 16.00
CA THR A 304 7.64 32.26 14.96
C THR A 304 7.54 30.96 14.14
N PHE A 305 8.14 30.99 12.95
CA PHE A 305 8.26 29.81 12.09
C PHE A 305 8.93 28.66 12.85
N GLU A 306 9.94 28.94 13.66
CA GLU A 306 10.67 27.98 14.48
C GLU A 306 9.79 27.32 15.55
N GLU A 307 8.97 28.09 16.27
CA GLU A 307 8.04 27.53 17.28
C GLU A 307 6.99 26.62 16.62
N THR A 308 6.51 27.01 15.44
CA THR A 308 5.57 26.21 14.67
C THR A 308 6.24 24.90 14.23
N PHE A 309 7.43 24.97 13.64
CA PHE A 309 8.17 23.83 13.14
C PHE A 309 8.62 22.86 14.26
N GLU A 310 9.04 23.37 15.42
CA GLU A 310 9.41 22.56 16.58
C GLU A 310 8.21 21.85 17.21
N SER A 311 7.02 22.44 17.15
CA SER A 311 5.79 21.75 17.56
C SER A 311 5.42 20.61 16.61
N VAL A 312 5.85 20.69 15.34
CA VAL A 312 5.52 19.74 14.26
C VAL A 312 6.51 18.59 14.18
N ALA A 313 7.79 18.85 14.44
CA ALA A 313 8.83 17.85 14.35
C ALA A 313 8.58 16.77 15.41
N PRO A 314 8.29 15.51 15.02
CA PRO A 314 8.14 14.45 16.00
C PRO A 314 9.43 14.38 16.80
N SER A 315 9.34 14.48 18.13
CA SER A 315 10.48 14.37 19.02
C SER A 315 11.22 13.07 18.72
N ALA A 316 12.34 13.21 18.00
CA ALA A 316 13.18 12.10 17.55
C ALA A 316 13.76 11.26 18.71
N THR A 317 13.51 11.67 19.95
CA THR A 317 13.90 11.01 21.19
C THR A 317 12.98 9.84 21.61
N THR A 318 11.85 9.59 20.93
CA THR A 318 10.88 8.57 21.39
C THR A 318 10.94 7.24 20.63
N TYR A 319 11.72 7.14 19.54
CA TYR A 319 12.01 5.87 18.87
C TYR A 319 13.46 5.48 19.16
N GLY A 320 13.69 4.85 20.31
CA GLY A 320 14.95 4.17 20.60
C GLY A 320 15.14 3.02 19.61
N CYS A 321 16.24 3.08 18.85
CA CYS A 321 16.78 1.95 18.09
C CYS A 321 17.12 0.76 18.99
#